data_AF-A0A819I6N6-F1
#
_entry.id   AF-A0A819I6N6-F1
#
_cell.length_a   1.000
_cell.length_b   1.000
_cell.length_c   1.000
_cell.angle_alpha   90.00
_cell.angle_beta   90.00
_cell.angle_gamma   90.00
#
_symmetry.space_group_name_H-M   'P 1'
#
loop_
_entity.id
_entity.type
_entity.pdbx_description
1 polymer ?
#
loop_
_entity_poly.entity_id
_entity_poly.type
_entity_poly.pdbx_seq_one_letter_code
_entity_poly.pdbx_strand_id
1 'polypeptide(L)'
;MISSLSIYDSEQYLFEIAQSYMRSRIIFTSLELKIFDLLLSYNDGLLCSDIAKHLKLHYIENESRCLQDILDCLTSMNFLERNNENFSYKLTKFTRNFIFSNQKILC
;
A
#
# COMPACT_ATOMS: atom_id res chain seq x y z
N MET A 1 -3.39 -35.76 24.23
CA MET A 1 -2.50 -34.77 23.58
C MET A 1 -3.39 -33.71 22.96
N ILE A 2 -3.51 -32.55 23.60
CA ILE A 2 -4.12 -31.38 22.95
C ILE A 2 -3.04 -30.88 21.99
N SER A 3 -3.37 -30.96 20.70
CA SER A 3 -2.51 -30.74 19.56
C SER A 3 -1.94 -29.32 19.55
N SER A 4 -0.61 -29.19 19.63
CA SER A 4 0.08 -27.92 19.37
C SER A 4 -0.31 -27.31 18.01
N LEU A 5 -0.70 -28.14 17.03
CA LEU A 5 -1.28 -27.66 15.75
C LEU A 5 -2.55 -26.82 15.94
N SER A 6 -3.49 -27.22 16.81
CA SER A 6 -4.78 -26.51 16.90
C SER A 6 -4.66 -25.12 17.55
N ILE A 7 -3.68 -24.93 18.46
CA ILE A 7 -3.39 -23.62 19.03
C ILE A 7 -2.69 -22.74 18.00
N TYR A 8 -1.69 -23.28 17.31
CA TYR A 8 -0.98 -22.57 16.25
C TYR A 8 -1.94 -22.11 15.12
N ASP A 9 -2.84 -22.99 14.67
CA ASP A 9 -3.83 -22.65 13.65
C ASP A 9 -4.80 -21.55 14.12
N SER A 10 -5.18 -21.58 15.41
CA SER A 10 -6.04 -20.56 16.02
C SER A 10 -5.32 -19.22 16.16
N GLU A 11 -4.04 -19.23 16.54
CA GLU A 11 -3.19 -18.04 16.63
C GLU A 11 -2.98 -17.41 15.24
N GLN A 12 -2.71 -18.24 14.23
CA GLN A 12 -2.57 -17.80 12.85
C GLN A 12 -3.87 -17.15 12.35
N TYR A 13 -5.02 -17.78 12.60
CA TYR A 13 -6.32 -17.21 12.23
C TYR A 13 -6.59 -15.85 12.87
N LEU A 14 -6.30 -15.70 14.18
CA LEU A 14 -6.43 -14.41 14.86
C LEU A 14 -5.48 -13.35 14.28
N PHE A 15 -4.26 -13.75 13.92
CA PHE A 15 -3.29 -12.87 13.29
C PHE A 15 -3.73 -12.41 11.90
N GLU A 16 -4.32 -13.29 11.10
CA GLU A 16 -4.88 -12.96 9.78
C GLU A 16 -6.02 -11.94 9.88
N ILE A 17 -6.88 -12.05 10.89
CA ILE A 17 -7.94 -11.06 11.17
C ILE A 17 -7.32 -9.70 11.51
N ALA A 18 -6.33 -9.66 12.42
CA ALA A 18 -5.66 -8.43 12.82
C ALA A 18 -4.95 -7.76 11.63
N GLN A 19 -4.27 -8.56 10.79
CA GLN A 19 -3.65 -8.07 9.55
C GLN A 19 -4.67 -7.51 8.57
N SER A 20 -5.85 -8.14 8.45
CA SER A 20 -6.91 -7.66 7.55
C SER A 20 -7.34 -6.24 7.91
N TYR A 21 -7.52 -5.94 9.21
CA TYR A 21 -7.81 -4.57 9.67
C TYR A 21 -6.70 -3.58 9.30
N MET A 22 -5.44 -3.94 9.54
CA MET A 22 -4.28 -3.09 9.23
C MET A 22 -4.17 -2.81 7.73
N ARG A 23 -4.38 -3.82 6.88
CA ARG A 23 -4.40 -3.69 5.42
C ARG A 23 -5.47 -2.71 4.96
N SER A 24 -6.68 -2.82 5.49
CA SER A 24 -7.76 -1.87 5.18
C SER A 24 -7.39 -0.45 5.58
N ARG A 25 -6.82 -0.23 6.78
CA ARG A 25 -6.37 1.09 7.22
C ARG A 25 -5.32 1.68 6.27
N ILE A 26 -4.35 0.90 5.85
CA ILE A 26 -3.31 1.32 4.89
C ILE A 26 -3.93 1.74 3.56
N ILE A 27 -4.90 0.97 3.05
CA ILE A 27 -5.61 1.30 1.80
C ILE A 27 -6.36 2.63 1.94
N PHE A 28 -7.14 2.81 3.01
CA PHE A 28 -7.90 4.05 3.23
C PHE A 28 -6.98 5.26 3.42
N THR A 29 -5.92 5.15 4.21
CA THR A 29 -4.93 6.23 4.36
C THR A 29 -4.26 6.56 3.03
N SER A 30 -3.99 5.57 2.19
CA SER A 30 -3.41 5.81 0.85
C SER A 30 -4.38 6.51 -0.10
N LEU A 31 -5.69 6.28 0.04
CA LEU A 31 -6.75 7.02 -0.66
C LEU A 31 -6.85 8.46 -0.14
N GLU A 32 -6.87 8.66 1.19
CA GLU A 32 -6.92 9.98 1.82
C GLU A 32 -5.72 10.85 1.43
N LEU A 33 -4.52 10.25 1.38
CA LEU A 33 -3.29 10.89 0.92
C LEU A 33 -3.24 11.05 -0.60
N LYS A 34 -4.20 10.51 -1.36
CA LYS A 34 -4.23 10.55 -2.83
C LYS A 34 -3.00 9.93 -3.51
N ILE A 35 -2.40 8.91 -2.88
CA ILE A 35 -1.25 8.17 -3.44
C ILE A 35 -1.65 7.51 -4.76
N PHE A 36 -2.84 6.92 -4.80
CA PHE A 36 -3.33 6.24 -6.01
C PHE A 36 -3.54 7.20 -7.17
N ASP A 37 -4.14 8.36 -6.95
CA ASP A 37 -4.35 9.39 -7.99
C ASP A 37 -3.03 9.95 -8.52
N LEU A 38 -2.07 10.16 -7.61
CA LEU A 38 -0.72 10.56 -7.96
C LEU A 38 -0.09 9.51 -8.90
N LEU A 39 -0.04 8.25 -8.48
CA LEU A 39 0.56 7.16 -9.28
C LEU A 39 -0.22 6.84 -10.56
N LEU A 40 -1.51 7.17 -10.62
CA LEU A 40 -2.31 7.05 -11.83
C LEU A 40 -1.79 8.02 -12.92
N SER A 41 -1.38 9.22 -12.49
CA SER A 41 -0.88 10.30 -13.35
C SER A 41 0.54 10.04 -13.87
N TYR A 42 1.32 9.18 -13.22
CA TYR A 42 2.70 8.84 -13.60
C TYR A 42 2.82 7.37 -14.01
N ASN A 43 2.71 7.08 -15.32
CA ASN A 43 2.76 5.73 -15.87
C ASN A 43 4.05 4.95 -15.54
N ASP A 44 5.19 5.64 -15.53
CA ASP A 44 6.51 5.03 -15.30
C ASP A 44 6.80 4.78 -13.81
N GLY A 45 5.88 5.19 -12.93
CA GLY A 45 6.02 5.12 -11.49
C GLY A 45 6.82 6.28 -10.90
N LEU A 46 6.85 6.35 -9.58
CA LEU A 46 7.55 7.38 -8.81
C LEU A 46 8.42 6.77 -7.73
N LEU A 47 9.54 7.43 -7.43
CA LEU A 47 10.35 7.10 -6.26
C LEU A 47 9.60 7.45 -4.98
N CYS A 48 9.85 6.72 -3.90
CA CYS A 48 9.29 7.05 -2.59
C CYS A 48 9.59 8.51 -2.18
N SER A 49 10.78 9.01 -2.49
CA SER A 49 11.18 10.39 -2.23
C SER A 49 10.33 11.41 -2.98
N ASP A 50 9.90 11.10 -4.21
CA ASP A 50 9.13 12.03 -5.03
C ASP A 50 7.65 11.98 -4.65
N ILE A 51 7.15 10.80 -4.28
CA ILE A 51 5.83 10.67 -3.63
C ILE A 51 5.80 11.52 -2.35
N ALA A 52 6.81 11.40 -1.47
CA ALA A 52 6.89 12.18 -0.23
C ALA A 52 6.85 13.70 -0.49
N LYS A 53 7.63 14.19 -1.48
CA LYS A 53 7.62 15.60 -1.90
C LYS A 53 6.23 16.03 -2.37
N HIS A 54 5.56 15.21 -3.19
CA HIS A 54 4.22 15.51 -3.71
C HIS A 54 3.17 15.59 -2.60
N LEU A 55 3.28 14.70 -1.62
CA LEU A 55 2.40 14.66 -0.45
C LEU A 55 2.70 15.77 0.57
N LYS A 56 3.76 16.58 0.34
CA LYS A 56 4.25 17.59 1.29
C LYS A 56 4.52 17.00 2.68
N LEU A 57 4.89 15.72 2.74
CA LEU A 57 5.38 15.11 3.97
C LEU A 57 6.74 15.76 4.23
N HIS A 58 6.80 16.62 5.26
CA HIS A 58 8.02 17.34 5.60
C HIS A 58 9.16 16.33 5.81
N TYR A 59 10.39 16.69 5.43
CA TYR A 59 11.59 15.88 5.69
C TYR A 59 11.84 15.76 7.20
N ILE A 60 11.08 14.90 7.86
CA ILE A 60 11.40 14.31 9.15
C ILE A 60 11.88 12.91 8.79
N GLU A 61 13.14 12.58 9.10
CA GLU A 61 13.78 11.30 8.70
C GLU A 61 12.93 10.05 9.02
N ASN A 62 12.02 10.13 9.98
CA ASN A 62 11.11 9.04 10.35
C ASN A 62 9.88 8.89 9.44
N GLU A 63 9.41 9.95 8.77
CA GLU A 63 8.21 9.89 7.92
C GLU A 63 8.49 9.26 6.55
N SER A 64 9.72 9.39 6.03
CA SER A 64 10.11 8.71 4.78
C SER A 64 10.09 7.19 4.94
N ARG A 65 10.42 6.68 6.13
CA ARG A 65 10.36 5.25 6.44
C ARG A 65 8.92 4.76 6.52
N CYS A 66 8.04 5.51 7.20
CA CYS A 66 6.62 5.17 7.30
C CYS A 66 5.94 5.11 5.91
N LEU A 67 6.24 6.08 5.04
CA LEU A 67 5.73 6.07 3.67
C LEU A 67 6.24 4.85 2.90
N GLN A 68 7.52 4.50 3.06
CA GLN A 68 8.08 3.32 2.41
C GLN A 68 7.41 2.02 2.89
N ASP A 69 7.17 1.88 4.19
CA ASP A 69 6.46 0.73 4.77
C ASP A 69 5.02 0.63 4.22
N ILE A 70 4.34 1.76 4.03
CA ILE A 70 3.02 1.82 3.37
C ILE A 70 3.11 1.33 1.92
N LEU A 71 4.06 1.85 1.15
CA LEU A 71 4.23 1.48 -0.26
C LEU A 71 4.58 0.00 -0.42
N ASP A 72 5.48 -0.53 0.40
CA ASP A 72 5.85 -1.95 0.40
C ASP A 72 4.65 -2.83 0.81
N CYS A 73 3.82 -2.38 1.77
CA CYS A 73 2.59 -3.08 2.12
C CYS A 73 1.60 -3.10 0.95
N LEU A 74 1.38 -1.97 0.28
CA LEU A 74 0.54 -1.91 -0.92
C LEU A 74 1.07 -2.80 -2.05
N THR A 75 2.39 -2.91 -2.21
CA THR A 75 3.03 -3.84 -3.13
C THR A 75 2.74 -5.30 -2.75
N SER A 76 2.87 -5.67 -1.47
CA SER A 76 2.55 -7.02 -0.99
C SER A 76 1.08 -7.41 -1.19
N MET A 77 0.18 -6.41 -1.20
CA MET A 77 -1.24 -6.57 -1.47
C MET A 77 -1.59 -6.51 -2.97
N ASN A 78 -0.59 -6.44 -3.85
CA ASN A 78 -0.75 -6.37 -5.30
C ASN A 78 -1.51 -5.12 -5.81
N PHE A 79 -1.45 -4.02 -5.05
CA PHE A 79 -1.93 -2.73 -5.52
C PHE A 79 -0.88 -1.98 -6.33
N LEU A 80 0.38 -2.15 -5.94
CA LEU A 80 1.54 -1.52 -6.57
C LEU A 80 2.52 -2.57 -7.09
N GLU A 81 3.25 -2.22 -8.14
CA GLU A 81 4.46 -2.91 -8.59
C GLU A 81 5.66 -2.04 -8.24
N ARG A 82 6.68 -2.64 -7.65
CA ARG A 82 7.97 -1.99 -7.42
C ARG A 82 8.93 -2.37 -8.53
N ASN A 83 9.51 -1.39 -9.21
CA ASN A 83 10.61 -1.61 -10.13
C ASN A 83 11.91 -1.70 -9.32
N ASN A 84 12.59 -2.84 -9.42
CA ASN A 84 13.79 -3.11 -8.63
C ASN A 84 15.05 -2.38 -9.16
N GLU A 85 15.05 -1.92 -10.42
CA GLU A 85 16.21 -1.26 -11.01
C GLU A 85 16.35 0.19 -10.52
N ASN A 86 15.22 0.88 -10.36
CA ASN A 86 15.19 2.30 -9.97
C ASN A 86 14.45 2.53 -8.64
N PHE A 87 13.92 1.49 -8.01
CA PHE A 87 13.09 1.58 -6.79
C PHE A 87 11.86 2.48 -6.93
N SER A 88 11.28 2.57 -8.13
CA SER A 88 10.02 3.27 -8.36
C SER A 88 8.81 2.38 -8.08
N TYR A 89 7.70 3.01 -7.69
CA TYR A 89 6.41 2.37 -7.44
C TYR A 89 5.42 2.82 -8.50
N LYS A 90 4.67 1.89 -9.08
CA LYS A 90 3.58 2.17 -10.03
C LYS A 90 2.36 1.33 -9.69
N LEU A 91 1.18 1.74 -10.14
CA LEU A 91 -0.04 0.95 -9.98
C LEU A 91 0.05 -0.35 -10.80
N THR A 92 -0.42 -1.48 -10.24
CA THR A 92 -0.64 -2.69 -11.02
C THR A 92 -1.74 -2.47 -12.06
N LYS A 93 -1.76 -3.29 -13.12
CA LYS A 93 -2.84 -3.25 -14.12
C LYS A 93 -4.23 -3.44 -13.48
N PHE A 94 -4.32 -4.31 -12.48
CA PHE A 94 -5.56 -4.56 -11.73
C PHE A 94 -6.05 -3.29 -11.04
N THR A 95 -5.18 -2.63 -10.28
CA THR A 95 -5.53 -1.42 -9.52
C THR A 95 -5.86 -0.25 -10.43
N ARG A 96 -5.14 -0.07 -11.54
CA ARG A 96 -5.49 0.95 -12.55
C ARG A 96 -6.92 0.76 -13.06
N ASN A 97 -7.27 -0.45 -13.48
CA ASN A 97 -8.61 -0.75 -13.98
C ASN A 97 -9.69 -0.48 -12.92
N PHE A 98 -9.44 -0.92 -11.67
CA PHE A 98 -10.37 -0.71 -10.57
C PHE A 98 -10.61 0.77 -10.29
N ILE A 99 -9.56 1.60 -10.24
CA ILE A 99 -9.67 3.04 -9.99
C ILE A 99 -10.38 3.73 -11.15
N PHE A 100 -9.99 3.45 -12.41
CA PHE A 100 -10.63 4.05 -13.58
C PHE A 100 -12.14 3.74 -13.66
N SER A 101 -12.53 2.50 -13.35
CA SER A 101 -13.95 2.11 -13.35
C SER A 101 -14.76 2.78 -12.23
N ASN A 102 -14.11 3.26 -11.17
CA ASN A 102 -14.76 3.82 -9.98
C ASN A 102 -14.45 5.31 -9.74
N GLN A 103 -13.91 6.03 -10.73
CA GLN A 103 -13.58 7.47 -10.61
C GLN A 103 -14.77 8.34 -10.19
N LYS A 104 -16.01 7.93 -10.47
CA LYS A 104 -17.23 8.65 -10.02
C LYS A 104 -17.51 8.54 -8.52
N ILE A 105 -16.91 7.58 -7.82
CA ILE A 105 -17.10 7.34 -6.38
C ILE A 105 -16.04 8.10 -5.55
N LEU A 106 -14.93 8.50 -6.18
CA LEU A 106 -13.78 9.14 -5.55
C LEU A 106 -13.78 10.68 -5.67
N CYS A 107 -14.82 11.27 -6.29
CA CYS A 107 -15.05 12.72 -6.40
C CYS A 107 -16.25 13.18 -5.57
#